data_AF-A0A1H1FV48-F1
#
_entry.id   AF-A0A1H1FV48-F1
#
_cell.length_a   1.000
_cell.length_b   1.000
_cell.length_c   1.000
_cell.angle_alpha   90.00
_cell.angle_beta   90.00
_cell.angle_gamma   90.00
#
_symmetry.space_group_name_H-M   'P 1'
#
loop_
_entity.id
_entity.type
_entity.pdbx_description
1 polymer ?
#
loop_
_entity_poly.entity_id
_entity_poly.type
_entity_poly.pdbx_seq_one_letter_code
_entity_poly.pdbx_strand_id
1 'polypeptide(L)'
;MLAQHPQIYGFPELLLFTAPTVGALLGQRQEDVGLPDDWIERRLSGLYRAVAEVHRGSQDPAAIDWARAWLAERAHWPTSRLMRHLVEAVRPRVALEKSPETVTRDGALERCMTAFPDARYIHLTRHPAATVRSMKENWRTLFTGLDAEAFHALCVRAWCLAHLRILRALEKVPPRNRMRIKAEDVLRDPEGALSQVVRRLGLDWNETIAKSVRSPERWRFGGLGPAGRLYGGDWKFLTSPALRTPQPEEGSAAEDLGRGLEERPRAALAALMRRLGYT
;
A
#
# COMPACT_ATOMS: atom_id res chain seq x y z
N MET A 1 -6.33 -4.03 -9.25
CA MET A 1 -6.33 -3.75 -10.70
C MET A 1 -5.12 -4.36 -11.39
N LEU A 2 -3.88 -3.86 -11.20
CA LEU A 2 -2.67 -4.45 -11.83
C LEU A 2 -2.50 -5.96 -11.57
N ALA A 3 -2.91 -6.46 -10.41
CA ALA A 3 -2.89 -7.88 -10.07
C ALA A 3 -3.78 -8.78 -10.95
N GLN A 4 -4.63 -8.20 -11.81
CA GLN A 4 -5.42 -8.94 -12.81
C GLN A 4 -4.66 -9.18 -14.11
N HIS A 5 -3.48 -8.57 -14.27
CA HIS A 5 -2.62 -8.83 -15.40
C HIS A 5 -1.96 -10.21 -15.23
N PRO A 6 -2.00 -11.11 -16.23
CA PRO A 6 -1.50 -12.49 -16.09
C PRO A 6 0.00 -12.59 -15.78
N GLN A 7 0.80 -11.65 -16.30
CA GLN A 7 2.23 -11.52 -16.01
C GLN A 7 2.56 -10.83 -14.67
N ILE A 8 1.57 -10.40 -13.87
CA ILE A 8 1.78 -9.76 -12.56
C ILE A 8 1.21 -10.63 -11.45
N TYR A 9 2.01 -10.88 -10.41
CA TYR A 9 1.52 -11.42 -9.15
C TYR A 9 1.39 -10.29 -8.13
N GLY A 10 0.17 -9.80 -7.93
CA GLY A 10 -0.11 -8.80 -6.90
C GLY A 10 -0.27 -9.44 -5.53
N PHE A 11 0.74 -9.25 -4.67
CA PHE A 11 0.66 -9.62 -3.27
C PHE A 11 -0.35 -8.74 -2.53
N PRO A 12 -0.99 -9.25 -1.45
CA PRO A 12 -1.64 -8.40 -0.47
C PRO A 12 -0.59 -7.55 0.27
N GLU A 13 -1.02 -6.70 1.22
CA GLU A 13 -0.08 -5.93 2.03
C GLU A 13 0.80 -6.87 2.87
N LEU A 14 2.11 -6.86 2.60
CA LEU A 14 3.06 -7.79 3.24
C LEU A 14 3.78 -7.17 4.44
N LEU A 15 3.88 -5.83 4.48
CA LEU A 15 4.52 -5.04 5.55
C LEU A 15 6.00 -5.37 5.79
N LEU A 16 6.65 -6.12 4.90
CA LEU A 16 7.98 -6.70 5.09
C LEU A 16 9.04 -5.65 5.41
N PHE A 17 8.97 -4.47 4.79
CA PHE A 17 10.00 -3.46 4.99
C PHE A 17 9.85 -2.66 6.29
N THR A 18 8.76 -2.85 7.05
CA THR A 18 8.52 -2.13 8.31
C THR A 18 9.39 -2.60 9.48
N ALA A 19 10.00 -3.79 9.36
CA ALA A 19 10.90 -4.37 10.35
C ALA A 19 12.13 -5.02 9.67
N PRO A 20 13.26 -5.18 10.37
CA PRO A 20 14.47 -5.78 9.80
C PRO A 20 14.38 -7.30 9.63
N THR A 21 13.68 -8.00 10.52
CA THR A 21 13.52 -9.47 10.51
C THR A 21 12.06 -9.88 10.58
N VAL A 22 11.77 -11.11 10.16
CA VAL A 22 10.42 -11.69 10.27
C VAL A 22 9.96 -11.71 11.72
N GLY A 23 10.83 -12.10 12.65
CA GLY A 23 10.53 -12.13 14.08
C GLY A 23 10.19 -10.75 14.63
N ALA A 24 10.93 -9.71 14.24
CA ALA A 24 10.62 -8.34 14.63
C ALA A 24 9.27 -7.88 14.06
N LEU A 25 8.95 -8.25 12.81
CA LEU A 25 7.65 -7.95 12.20
C LEU A 25 6.48 -8.64 12.94
N LEU A 26 6.62 -9.93 13.23
CA LEU A 26 5.62 -10.71 13.98
C LEU A 26 5.49 -10.21 15.44
N GLY A 27 6.60 -9.72 15.99
CA GLY A 27 6.75 -9.25 17.37
C GLY A 27 6.37 -7.79 17.62
N GLN A 28 5.98 -7.01 16.60
CA GLN A 28 5.47 -5.63 16.74
C GLN A 28 4.19 -5.50 17.60
N ARG A 29 3.77 -6.58 18.28
CA ARG A 29 2.68 -6.63 19.24
C ARG A 29 2.84 -5.69 20.44
N GLN A 30 4.07 -5.29 20.79
CA GLN A 30 4.40 -4.77 22.13
C GLN A 30 4.55 -3.25 22.25
N GLU A 31 4.54 -2.48 21.16
CA GLU A 31 4.81 -1.03 21.23
C GLU A 31 3.54 -0.15 21.13
N ASP A 32 2.41 -0.70 20.68
CA ASP A 32 1.18 0.05 20.43
C ASP A 32 0.13 -0.18 21.55
N VAL A 33 0.29 0.52 22.68
CA VAL A 33 -0.65 0.50 23.81
C VAL A 33 -2.02 1.04 23.35
N GLY A 34 -3.10 0.28 23.57
CA GLY A 34 -4.49 0.71 23.36
C GLY A 34 -5.15 0.28 22.04
N LEU A 35 -4.50 -0.55 21.23
CA LEU A 35 -5.12 -1.15 20.03
C LEU A 35 -5.94 -2.41 20.37
N PRO A 36 -7.02 -2.71 19.63
CA PRO A 36 -7.79 -3.95 19.80
C PRO A 36 -6.94 -5.22 19.61
N ASP A 37 -7.24 -6.28 20.36
CA ASP A 37 -6.50 -7.55 20.32
C ASP A 37 -6.44 -8.20 18.93
N ASP A 38 -7.48 -8.02 18.11
CA ASP A 38 -7.56 -8.55 16.73
C ASP A 38 -6.78 -7.70 15.72
N TRP A 39 -6.32 -6.49 16.08
CA TRP A 39 -5.70 -5.56 15.15
C TRP A 39 -4.42 -6.12 14.52
N ILE A 40 -3.57 -6.76 15.33
CA ILE A 40 -2.31 -7.37 14.84
C ILE A 40 -2.62 -8.49 13.85
N GLU A 41 -3.64 -9.30 14.14
CA GLU A 41 -4.04 -10.39 13.25
C GLU A 41 -4.51 -9.85 11.90
N ARG A 42 -5.26 -8.76 11.91
CA ARG A 42 -5.75 -8.08 10.70
C ARG A 42 -4.61 -7.42 9.94
N ARG A 43 -3.69 -6.77 10.64
CA ARG A 43 -2.49 -6.14 10.05
C ARG A 43 -1.59 -7.16 9.36
N LEU A 44 -1.24 -8.26 10.03
CA LEU A 44 -0.37 -9.30 9.47
C LEU A 44 -1.12 -10.27 8.53
N SER A 45 -2.45 -10.14 8.40
CA SER A 45 -3.25 -11.06 7.60
C SER A 45 -2.77 -11.15 6.15
N GLY A 46 -2.35 -10.05 5.53
CA GLY A 46 -1.85 -10.09 4.16
C GLY A 46 -0.60 -10.96 4.01
N LEU A 47 0.35 -10.84 4.95
CA LEU A 47 1.53 -11.69 4.98
C LEU A 47 1.19 -13.18 5.11
N TYR A 48 0.29 -13.53 6.04
CA TYR A 48 -0.13 -14.94 6.21
C TYR A 48 -0.83 -15.48 4.97
N ARG A 49 -1.73 -14.70 4.37
CA ARG A 49 -2.41 -15.07 3.13
C ARG A 49 -1.42 -15.31 2.00
N ALA A 50 -0.45 -14.41 1.83
CA ALA A 50 0.56 -14.55 0.77
C ALA A 50 1.38 -15.83 0.92
N VAL A 51 1.87 -16.12 2.13
CA VAL A 51 2.66 -17.32 2.42
C VAL A 51 1.83 -18.60 2.23
N ALA A 52 0.61 -18.63 2.77
CA ALA A 52 -0.30 -19.76 2.62
C ALA A 52 -0.61 -20.01 1.13
N GLU A 53 -0.97 -18.96 0.40
CA GLU A 53 -1.38 -19.06 -0.99
C GLU A 53 -0.22 -19.45 -1.92
N VAL A 54 0.97 -18.89 -1.72
CA VAL A 54 2.16 -19.21 -2.54
C VAL A 54 2.63 -20.65 -2.32
N HIS A 55 2.58 -21.16 -1.08
CA HIS A 55 3.12 -22.48 -0.76
C HIS A 55 2.10 -23.62 -0.74
N ARG A 56 0.83 -23.30 -0.50
CA ARG A 56 -0.25 -24.29 -0.35
C ARG A 56 -1.40 -24.08 -1.33
N GLY A 57 -1.42 -22.97 -2.08
CA GLY A 57 -2.51 -22.68 -3.03
C GLY A 57 -3.88 -22.52 -2.37
N SER A 58 -3.91 -22.21 -1.07
CA SER A 58 -5.13 -22.08 -0.27
C SER A 58 -5.00 -20.97 0.76
N GLN A 59 -6.14 -20.41 1.15
CA GLN A 59 -6.33 -19.44 2.22
C GLN A 59 -7.29 -19.97 3.31
N ASP A 60 -7.53 -21.27 3.35
CA ASP A 60 -8.34 -21.90 4.40
C ASP A 60 -7.63 -21.84 5.76
N PRO A 61 -8.36 -21.96 6.89
CA PRO A 61 -7.78 -21.84 8.22
C PRO A 61 -6.51 -22.68 8.44
N ALA A 62 -6.50 -23.94 7.99
CA ALA A 62 -5.33 -24.81 8.11
C ALA A 62 -4.10 -24.30 7.33
N ALA A 63 -4.29 -23.71 6.16
CA ALA A 63 -3.19 -23.14 5.37
C ALA A 63 -2.64 -21.85 6.02
N ILE A 64 -3.53 -21.05 6.63
CA ILE A 64 -3.15 -19.85 7.40
C ILE A 64 -2.37 -20.24 8.67
N ASP A 65 -2.82 -21.25 9.42
CA ASP A 65 -2.12 -21.71 10.61
C ASP A 65 -0.75 -22.29 10.26
N TRP A 66 -0.66 -23.05 9.17
CA TRP A 66 0.62 -23.50 8.63
C TRP A 66 1.53 -22.31 8.27
N ALA A 67 1.02 -21.27 7.62
CA ALA A 67 1.80 -20.09 7.26
C ALA A 67 2.33 -19.34 8.49
N ARG A 68 1.55 -19.26 9.57
CA ARG A 68 1.98 -18.68 10.85
C ARG A 68 3.17 -19.45 11.44
N ALA A 69 3.06 -20.78 11.52
CA ALA A 69 4.15 -21.64 12.01
C ALA A 69 5.40 -21.53 11.12
N TRP A 70 5.21 -21.57 9.80
CA TRP A 70 6.29 -21.45 8.82
C TRP A 70 7.07 -20.14 8.94
N LEU A 71 6.37 -19.03 9.20
CA LEU A 71 6.99 -17.72 9.45
C LEU A 71 7.72 -17.68 10.81
N ALA A 72 7.13 -18.28 11.86
CA ALA A 72 7.74 -18.32 13.18
C ALA A 72 9.08 -19.07 13.19
N GLU A 73 9.18 -20.21 12.49
CA GLU A 73 10.43 -20.95 12.28
C GLU A 73 11.51 -20.09 11.57
N ARG A 74 11.06 -19.10 10.79
CA ARG A 74 11.91 -18.19 10.00
C ARG A 74 12.00 -16.81 10.63
N ALA A 75 11.71 -16.67 11.92
CA ALA A 75 11.79 -15.40 12.64
C ALA A 75 13.16 -14.70 12.49
N HIS A 76 14.24 -15.48 12.37
CA HIS A 76 15.60 -14.96 12.18
C HIS A 76 15.87 -14.43 10.76
N TRP A 77 14.99 -14.69 9.77
CA TRP A 77 15.22 -14.22 8.41
C TRP A 77 15.11 -12.69 8.32
N PRO A 78 16.02 -12.03 7.59
CA PRO A 78 15.77 -10.67 7.13
C PRO A 78 14.48 -10.61 6.33
N THR A 79 13.67 -9.58 6.52
CA THR A 79 12.41 -9.44 5.76
C THR A 79 12.64 -9.32 4.25
N SER A 80 13.79 -8.77 3.84
CA SER A 80 14.25 -8.75 2.45
C SER A 80 14.53 -10.15 1.88
N ARG A 81 14.99 -11.10 2.71
CA ARG A 81 15.15 -12.51 2.32
C ARG A 81 13.78 -13.15 2.09
N LEU A 82 12.82 -12.91 2.99
CA LEU A 82 11.45 -13.40 2.81
C LEU A 82 10.79 -12.83 1.55
N MET A 83 10.96 -11.53 1.28
CA MET A 83 10.45 -10.93 0.04
C MET A 83 11.06 -11.60 -1.20
N ARG A 84 12.38 -11.79 -1.25
CA ARG A 84 13.05 -12.50 -2.37
C ARG A 84 12.56 -13.93 -2.55
N HIS A 85 12.33 -14.65 -1.44
CA HIS A 85 11.77 -16.00 -1.46
C HIS A 85 10.37 -16.02 -2.10
N LEU A 86 9.49 -15.08 -1.73
CA LEU A 86 8.16 -14.96 -2.32
C LEU A 86 8.20 -14.54 -3.79
N VAL A 87 9.09 -13.62 -4.16
CA VAL A 87 9.32 -13.19 -5.56
C VAL A 87 9.74 -14.38 -6.42
N GLU A 88 10.68 -15.20 -5.94
CA GLU A 88 11.14 -16.38 -6.67
C GLU A 88 10.02 -17.41 -6.86
N ALA A 89 9.23 -17.65 -5.82
CA ALA A 89 8.14 -18.62 -5.85
C ALA A 89 7.00 -18.26 -6.82
N VAL A 90 6.88 -16.99 -7.24
CA VAL A 90 5.82 -16.55 -8.17
C VAL A 90 6.29 -16.37 -9.61
N ARG A 91 7.58 -16.60 -9.89
CA ARG A 91 8.14 -16.55 -11.25
C ARG A 91 7.37 -17.47 -12.21
N PRO A 92 7.26 -17.11 -13.50
CA PRO A 92 7.87 -15.97 -14.18
C PRO A 92 7.12 -14.64 -14.01
N ARG A 93 6.09 -14.56 -13.17
CA ARG A 93 5.31 -13.32 -12.98
C ARG A 93 6.12 -12.26 -12.25
N VAL A 94 5.87 -11.00 -12.60
CA VAL A 94 6.39 -9.83 -11.89
C VAL A 94 5.66 -9.71 -10.55
N ALA A 95 6.41 -9.79 -9.46
CA ALA A 95 5.91 -9.52 -8.13
C ALA A 95 5.56 -8.03 -7.96
N LEU A 96 4.33 -7.75 -7.51
CA LEU A 96 3.86 -6.42 -7.14
C LEU A 96 3.54 -6.41 -5.64
N GLU A 97 4.26 -5.58 -4.89
CA GLU A 97 4.06 -5.36 -3.46
C GLU A 97 3.65 -3.90 -3.24
N LYS A 98 2.68 -3.69 -2.35
CA LYS A 98 2.22 -2.36 -1.96
C LYS A 98 1.85 -2.41 -0.48
N SER A 99 2.63 -1.72 0.34
CA SER A 99 2.33 -1.48 1.76
C SER A 99 2.46 0.02 2.07
N PRO A 100 1.36 0.74 2.38
CA PRO A 100 1.43 2.17 2.69
C PRO A 100 2.31 2.47 3.89
N GLU A 101 2.42 1.53 4.83
CA GLU A 101 3.28 1.67 6.01
C GLU A 101 4.77 1.81 5.68
N THR A 102 5.23 1.29 4.54
CA THR A 102 6.65 1.39 4.13
C THR A 102 7.12 2.86 4.04
N VAL A 103 6.23 3.79 3.69
CA VAL A 103 6.60 5.21 3.49
C VAL A 103 6.45 6.06 4.76
N THR A 104 6.05 5.45 5.88
CA THR A 104 5.87 6.14 7.16
C THR A 104 7.19 6.39 7.90
N ARG A 105 8.24 5.61 7.60
CA ARG A 105 9.55 5.67 8.25
C ARG A 105 10.66 5.61 7.20
N ASP A 106 11.67 6.48 7.32
CA ASP A 106 12.80 6.53 6.38
C ASP A 106 13.56 5.20 6.33
N GLY A 107 13.78 4.55 7.48
CA GLY A 107 14.46 3.25 7.54
C GLY A 107 13.69 2.11 6.84
N ALA A 108 12.36 2.20 6.72
CA ALA A 108 11.59 1.19 5.98
C ALA A 108 11.76 1.36 4.47
N LEU A 109 11.68 2.61 3.98
CA LEU A 109 11.98 2.94 2.58
C LEU A 109 13.42 2.56 2.20
N GLU A 110 14.39 2.88 3.06
CA GLU A 110 15.80 2.52 2.82
C GLU A 110 16.00 1.01 2.75
N ARG A 111 15.40 0.23 3.67
CA ARG A 111 15.43 -1.24 3.59
C ARG A 111 14.86 -1.76 2.28
N CYS A 112 13.74 -1.20 1.83
CA CYS A 112 13.11 -1.57 0.56
C CYS A 112 14.03 -1.29 -0.64
N MET A 113 14.60 -0.08 -0.70
CA MET A 113 15.41 0.35 -1.85
C MET A 113 16.79 -0.30 -1.90
N THR A 114 17.41 -0.53 -0.74
CA THR A 114 18.69 -1.25 -0.66
C THR A 114 18.52 -2.73 -0.99
N ALA A 115 17.41 -3.36 -0.57
CA ALA A 115 17.16 -4.77 -0.85
C ALA A 115 16.82 -5.05 -2.33
N PHE A 116 16.28 -4.06 -3.05
CA PHE A 116 15.78 -4.21 -4.42
C PHE A 116 16.21 -3.04 -5.32
N PRO A 117 17.52 -2.80 -5.53
CA PRO A 117 18.02 -1.64 -6.27
C PRO A 117 17.53 -1.58 -7.74
N ASP A 118 17.26 -2.75 -8.33
CA ASP A 118 16.79 -2.88 -9.70
C ASP A 118 15.25 -2.93 -9.84
N ALA A 119 14.50 -2.80 -8.73
CA ALA A 119 13.05 -2.79 -8.79
C ALA A 119 12.52 -1.53 -9.50
N ARG A 120 11.27 -1.62 -9.96
CA ARG A 120 10.52 -0.49 -10.50
C ARG A 120 9.58 0.04 -9.43
N TYR A 121 9.65 1.35 -9.17
CA TYR A 121 8.89 2.03 -8.15
C TYR A 121 7.78 2.89 -8.77
N ILE A 122 6.55 2.67 -8.31
CA ILE A 122 5.38 3.44 -8.73
C ILE A 122 4.99 4.36 -7.57
N HIS A 123 5.18 5.65 -7.74
CA HIS A 123 4.66 6.67 -6.82
C HIS A 123 3.19 6.92 -7.14
N LEU A 124 2.30 6.22 -6.43
CA LEU A 124 0.87 6.50 -6.47
C LEU A 124 0.58 7.75 -5.64
N THR A 125 -0.03 8.76 -6.25
CA THR A 125 -0.49 9.96 -5.55
C THR A 125 -2.01 10.01 -5.54
N ARG A 126 -2.54 10.66 -4.51
CA ARG A 126 -3.95 11.04 -4.44
C ARG A 126 -4.05 12.44 -3.84
N HIS A 127 -5.05 13.20 -4.26
CA HIS A 127 -5.32 14.53 -3.78
C HIS A 127 -5.41 14.54 -2.24
N PRO A 128 -4.77 15.52 -1.58
CA PRO A 128 -4.70 15.54 -0.11
C PRO A 128 -6.07 15.64 0.55
N ALA A 129 -7.04 16.36 -0.03
CA ALA A 129 -8.37 16.49 0.57
C ALA A 129 -9.06 15.13 0.77
N ALA A 130 -9.17 14.32 -0.28
CA ALA A 130 -9.77 13.01 -0.16
C ALA A 130 -8.92 12.03 0.64
N THR A 131 -7.59 12.17 0.60
CA THR A 131 -6.72 11.32 1.41
C THR A 131 -6.88 11.62 2.90
N VAL A 132 -6.91 12.89 3.29
CA VAL A 132 -7.14 13.34 4.67
C VAL A 132 -8.52 12.95 5.16
N ARG A 133 -9.57 13.08 4.33
CA ARG A 133 -10.92 12.60 4.66
C ARG A 133 -10.91 11.09 4.95
N SER A 134 -10.28 10.30 4.07
CA SER A 134 -10.14 8.85 4.27
C SER A 134 -9.31 8.49 5.50
N MET A 135 -8.25 9.24 5.80
CA MET A 135 -7.43 9.04 6.99
C MET A 135 -8.24 9.31 8.25
N LYS A 136 -8.98 10.43 8.31
CA LYS A 136 -9.85 10.75 9.45
C LYS A 136 -10.86 9.64 9.74
N GLU A 137 -11.50 9.10 8.69
CA GLU A 137 -12.45 7.98 8.84
C GLU A 137 -11.77 6.71 9.39
N ASN A 138 -10.57 6.39 8.92
CA ASN A 138 -9.84 5.17 9.30
C ASN A 138 -9.11 5.29 10.65
N TRP A 139 -8.72 6.50 11.05
CA TRP A 139 -7.87 6.74 12.22
C TRP A 139 -8.62 7.30 13.41
N ARG A 140 -9.92 7.64 13.27
CA ARG A 140 -10.74 8.20 14.36
C ARG A 140 -10.71 7.38 15.64
N THR A 141 -10.63 6.05 15.54
CA THR A 141 -10.60 5.15 16.70
C THR A 141 -9.19 4.99 17.28
N LEU A 142 -8.16 5.40 16.55
CA LEU A 142 -6.76 5.29 16.97
C LEU A 142 -6.28 6.56 17.69
N PHE A 143 -6.88 7.72 17.41
CA PHE A 143 -6.49 9.02 17.96
C PHE A 143 -7.66 9.72 18.67
N THR A 144 -8.25 9.03 19.65
CA THR A 144 -9.43 9.52 20.40
C THR A 144 -9.14 10.69 21.35
N GLY A 145 -7.87 10.92 21.71
CA GLY A 145 -7.43 11.98 22.62
C GLY A 145 -7.08 13.32 21.96
N LEU A 146 -7.21 13.44 20.63
CA LEU A 146 -6.94 14.68 19.91
C LEU A 146 -8.25 15.42 19.62
N ASP A 147 -8.24 16.75 19.74
CA ASP A 147 -9.32 17.57 19.21
C ASP A 147 -9.38 17.52 17.67
N ALA A 148 -10.46 18.04 17.10
CA ALA A 148 -10.72 17.96 15.66
C ALA A 148 -9.67 18.70 14.81
N GLU A 149 -9.08 19.78 15.32
CA GLU A 149 -8.09 20.60 14.62
C GLU A 149 -6.72 19.92 14.64
N ALA A 150 -6.27 19.48 15.81
CA ALA A 150 -5.05 18.70 15.99
C ALA A 150 -5.09 17.39 15.19
N PHE A 151 -6.23 16.69 15.18
CA PHE A 151 -6.40 15.47 14.39
C PHE A 151 -6.40 15.75 12.88
N HIS A 152 -6.96 16.87 12.44
CA HIS A 152 -6.85 17.30 11.04
C HIS A 152 -5.40 17.59 10.65
N ALA A 153 -4.69 18.39 11.45
CA ALA A 153 -3.30 18.71 11.25
C ALA A 153 -2.41 17.46 11.20
N LEU A 154 -2.68 16.47 12.05
CA LEU A 154 -2.00 15.16 12.03
C LEU A 154 -2.18 14.45 10.68
N CYS A 155 -3.40 14.36 10.16
CA CYS A 155 -3.67 13.71 8.88
C CYS A 155 -2.98 14.44 7.71
N VAL A 156 -3.01 15.77 7.70
CA VAL A 156 -2.34 16.58 6.67
C VAL A 156 -0.82 16.39 6.74
N ARG A 157 -0.25 16.41 7.95
CA ARG A 157 1.19 16.15 8.16
C ARG A 157 1.57 14.75 7.72
N ALA A 158 0.76 13.73 8.01
CA ALA A 158 1.02 12.36 7.58
C ALA A 158 1.08 12.24 6.04
N TRP A 159 0.16 12.88 5.33
CA TRP A 159 0.17 12.94 3.87
C TRP A 159 1.45 13.63 3.34
N CYS A 160 1.78 14.81 3.88
CA CYS A 160 2.97 15.57 3.49
C CYS A 160 4.26 14.76 3.71
N LEU A 161 4.42 14.20 4.91
CA LEU A 161 5.63 13.44 5.27
C LEU A 161 5.79 12.20 4.41
N ALA A 162 4.72 11.44 4.17
CA ALA A 162 4.77 10.26 3.30
C ALA A 162 5.28 10.62 1.89
N HIS A 163 4.72 11.65 1.26
CA HIS A 163 5.13 12.04 -0.09
C HIS A 163 6.50 12.69 -0.15
N LEU A 164 6.89 13.50 0.83
CA LEU A 164 8.25 14.06 0.90
C LEU A 164 9.30 12.96 1.04
N ARG A 165 9.04 11.93 1.86
CA ARG A 165 9.92 10.76 1.98
C ARG A 165 10.03 10.00 0.68
N ILE A 166 8.91 9.73 0.00
CA ILE A 166 8.92 9.07 -1.31
C ILE A 166 9.74 9.88 -2.31
N LEU A 167 9.51 11.19 -2.41
CA LEU A 167 10.23 12.06 -3.36
C LEU A 167 11.74 12.02 -3.11
N ARG A 168 12.18 12.18 -1.86
CA ARG A 168 13.60 12.08 -1.48
C ARG A 168 14.19 10.71 -1.76
N ALA A 169 13.47 9.64 -1.44
CA ALA A 169 13.96 8.28 -1.66
C ALA A 169 14.09 7.99 -3.16
N LEU A 170 13.12 8.43 -3.97
CA LEU A 170 13.12 8.25 -5.41
C LEU A 170 14.21 9.02 -6.12
N GLU A 171 14.77 10.10 -5.57
CA GLU A 171 15.91 10.82 -6.15
C GLU A 171 17.11 9.88 -6.42
N LYS A 172 17.27 8.84 -5.60
CA LYS A 172 18.32 7.81 -5.73
C LYS A 172 18.00 6.72 -6.76
N VAL A 173 16.76 6.64 -7.23
CA VAL A 173 16.30 5.61 -8.19
C VAL A 173 16.46 6.11 -9.63
N PRO A 174 17.04 5.32 -10.55
CA PRO A 174 17.15 5.71 -11.96
C PRO A 174 15.78 6.12 -12.56
N PRO A 175 15.71 7.18 -13.39
CA PRO A 175 14.45 7.64 -13.98
C PRO A 175 13.65 6.53 -14.69
N ARG A 176 14.34 5.59 -15.37
CA ARG A 176 13.74 4.41 -16.01
C ARG A 176 13.02 3.46 -15.05
N ASN A 177 13.44 3.43 -13.78
CA ASN A 177 12.92 2.55 -12.74
C ASN A 177 11.87 3.25 -11.85
N ARG A 178 11.52 4.52 -12.09
CA ARG A 178 10.51 5.23 -11.30
C ARG A 178 9.45 5.87 -12.19
N MET A 179 8.18 5.79 -11.80
CA MET A 179 7.07 6.56 -12.41
C MET A 179 6.18 7.12 -11.31
N ARG A 180 5.41 8.14 -11.66
CA ARG A 180 4.34 8.67 -10.83
C ARG A 180 3.01 8.52 -11.56
N ILE A 181 1.98 8.14 -10.83
CA ILE A 181 0.63 7.99 -11.36
C ILE A 181 -0.36 8.52 -10.33
N LYS A 182 -1.38 9.23 -10.80
CA LYS A 182 -2.47 9.75 -9.97
C LYS A 182 -3.56 8.70 -9.84
N ALA A 183 -4.03 8.47 -8.63
CA ALA A 183 -5.18 7.60 -8.37
C ALA A 183 -6.42 8.11 -9.13
N GLU A 184 -6.57 9.43 -9.26
CA GLU A 184 -7.66 10.05 -10.00
C GLU A 184 -7.66 9.65 -11.47
N ASP A 185 -6.49 9.59 -12.10
CA ASP A 185 -6.34 9.21 -13.51
C ASP A 185 -6.62 7.71 -13.69
N VAL A 186 -6.15 6.87 -12.76
CA VAL A 186 -6.43 5.42 -12.76
C VAL A 186 -7.93 5.14 -12.59
N LEU A 187 -8.64 5.92 -11.78
CA LEU A 187 -10.06 5.72 -11.55
C LEU A 187 -10.92 6.28 -12.69
N ARG A 188 -10.48 7.38 -13.34
CA ARG A 188 -11.18 7.99 -14.49
C ARG A 188 -11.02 7.15 -15.75
N ASP A 189 -9.81 6.74 -16.07
CA ASP A 189 -9.48 5.90 -17.22
C ASP A 189 -8.51 4.77 -16.81
N PRO A 190 -9.04 3.68 -16.21
CA PRO A 190 -8.26 2.52 -15.84
C PRO A 190 -7.39 1.96 -16.97
N GLU A 191 -7.93 1.90 -18.18
CA GLU A 191 -7.27 1.26 -19.32
C GLU A 191 -6.12 2.13 -19.83
N GLY A 192 -6.38 3.40 -20.10
CA GLY A 192 -5.35 4.33 -20.56
C GLY A 192 -4.24 4.50 -19.54
N ALA A 193 -4.59 4.67 -18.25
CA ALA A 193 -3.61 4.86 -17.18
C ALA A 193 -2.77 3.60 -16.92
N LEU A 194 -3.40 2.41 -16.81
CA LEU A 194 -2.67 1.18 -16.50
C LEU A 194 -1.91 0.62 -17.70
N SER A 195 -2.37 0.86 -18.94
CA SER A 195 -1.61 0.45 -20.14
C SER A 195 -0.22 1.10 -20.18
N GLN A 196 -0.11 2.37 -19.77
CA GLN A 196 1.17 3.09 -19.70
C GLN A 196 2.08 2.48 -18.63
N VAL A 197 1.53 2.13 -17.47
CA VAL A 197 2.28 1.46 -16.39
C VAL A 197 2.83 0.13 -16.91
N VAL A 198 1.95 -0.73 -17.42
CA VAL A 198 2.27 -2.09 -17.87
C VAL A 198 3.31 -2.08 -18.99
N ARG A 199 3.14 -1.24 -20.02
CA ARG A 199 4.11 -1.11 -21.11
C ARG A 199 5.48 -0.67 -20.61
N ARG A 200 5.54 0.23 -19.61
CA ARG A 200 6.80 0.66 -19.01
C ARG A 200 7.45 -0.39 -18.10
N LEU A 201 6.66 -1.37 -17.63
CA LEU A 201 7.19 -2.59 -17.00
C LEU A 201 7.74 -3.58 -18.05
N GLY A 202 7.52 -3.35 -19.34
CA GLY A 202 7.90 -4.26 -20.43
C GLY A 202 6.96 -5.45 -20.57
N LEU A 203 5.69 -5.28 -20.19
CA LEU A 203 4.66 -6.33 -20.19
C LEU A 203 3.66 -6.11 -21.33
N ASP A 204 3.00 -7.19 -21.72
CA ASP A 204 2.06 -7.20 -22.84
C ASP A 204 0.78 -6.45 -22.53
N TRP A 205 0.17 -5.81 -23.53
CA TRP A 205 -1.13 -5.15 -23.36
C TRP A 205 -2.04 -5.43 -24.54
N ASN A 206 -3.22 -5.99 -24.26
CA ASN A 206 -4.27 -6.28 -25.23
C ASN A 206 -5.66 -6.06 -24.62
N GLU A 207 -6.70 -6.21 -25.43
CA GLU A 207 -8.09 -5.97 -25.02
C GLU A 207 -8.55 -6.88 -23.86
N THR A 208 -8.11 -8.14 -23.85
CA THR A 208 -8.43 -9.08 -22.75
C THR A 208 -7.83 -8.62 -21.42
N ILE A 209 -6.60 -8.11 -21.44
CA ILE A 209 -5.95 -7.53 -20.25
C ILE A 209 -6.65 -6.24 -19.83
N ALA A 210 -7.02 -5.38 -20.78
CA ALA A 210 -7.75 -4.14 -20.52
C ALA A 210 -9.09 -4.39 -19.81
N LYS A 211 -9.84 -5.42 -20.23
CA LYS A 211 -11.06 -5.87 -19.54
C LYS A 211 -10.76 -6.43 -18.15
N SER A 212 -9.71 -7.25 -18.02
CA SER A 212 -9.37 -7.89 -16.74
C SER A 212 -9.00 -6.89 -15.64
N VAL A 213 -8.27 -5.81 -15.96
CA VAL A 213 -7.88 -4.82 -14.94
C VAL A 213 -9.06 -4.07 -14.32
N ARG A 214 -10.23 -4.07 -14.97
CA ARG A 214 -11.50 -3.51 -14.46
C ARG A 214 -12.23 -4.43 -13.48
N SER A 215 -11.76 -5.66 -13.31
CA SER A 215 -12.33 -6.64 -12.38
C SER A 215 -11.41 -6.89 -11.18
N PRO A 216 -11.07 -5.87 -10.35
CA PRO A 216 -10.21 -6.05 -9.20
C PRO A 216 -10.78 -7.05 -8.18
N GLU A 217 -12.09 -7.28 -8.16
CA GLU A 217 -12.76 -8.26 -7.31
C GLU A 217 -12.34 -9.71 -7.57
N ARG A 218 -11.86 -10.01 -8.78
CA ARG A 218 -11.31 -11.33 -9.13
C ARG A 218 -9.86 -11.51 -8.69
N TRP A 219 -9.31 -10.56 -7.95
CA TRP A 219 -7.99 -10.71 -7.37
C TRP A 219 -8.01 -11.86 -6.37
N ARG A 220 -6.97 -12.71 -6.40
CA ARG A 220 -6.81 -13.87 -5.52
C ARG A 220 -6.89 -13.54 -4.03
N PHE A 221 -6.56 -12.31 -3.66
CA PHE A 221 -6.69 -11.79 -2.31
C PHE A 221 -7.82 -10.76 -2.16
N GLY A 222 -8.65 -10.62 -3.20
CA GLY A 222 -9.88 -9.84 -3.18
C GLY A 222 -10.88 -10.50 -2.25
N GLY A 223 -11.43 -9.73 -1.31
CA GLY A 223 -12.35 -10.25 -0.31
C GLY A 223 -11.69 -10.72 0.98
N LEU A 224 -12.53 -11.21 1.89
CA LEU A 224 -12.15 -11.65 3.23
C LEU A 224 -11.66 -13.12 3.31
N GLY A 225 -11.38 -13.73 2.15
CA GLY A 225 -10.99 -15.13 2.03
C GLY A 225 -12.11 -16.12 2.39
N PRO A 226 -11.85 -17.44 2.33
CA PRO A 226 -12.86 -18.48 2.51
C PRO A 226 -13.56 -18.43 3.88
N ALA A 227 -12.82 -18.06 4.93
CA ALA A 227 -13.34 -17.96 6.30
C ALA A 227 -14.00 -16.60 6.63
N GLY A 228 -14.10 -15.67 5.67
CA GLY A 228 -14.78 -14.39 5.84
C GLY A 228 -14.12 -13.41 6.84
N ARG A 229 -12.84 -13.61 7.20
CA ARG A 229 -12.14 -12.84 8.24
C ARG A 229 -10.68 -12.47 7.93
N LEU A 230 -10.25 -12.63 6.68
CA LEU A 230 -8.87 -12.34 6.27
C LEU A 230 -8.74 -10.93 5.67
N TYR A 231 -7.74 -10.17 6.10
CA TYR A 231 -7.43 -8.81 5.66
C TYR A 231 -6.17 -8.78 4.76
N GLY A 232 -5.35 -7.72 4.79
CA GLY A 232 -4.19 -7.56 3.91
C GLY A 232 -4.37 -6.52 2.80
N GLY A 233 -5.10 -5.45 3.07
CA GLY A 233 -5.40 -4.38 2.11
C GLY A 233 -6.41 -3.38 2.66
N ASP A 234 -6.94 -2.51 1.79
CA ASP A 234 -8.02 -1.60 2.14
C ASP A 234 -9.25 -2.40 2.61
N TRP A 235 -9.59 -2.28 3.89
CA TRP A 235 -10.70 -3.00 4.50
C TRP A 235 -12.00 -2.75 3.76
N LYS A 236 -12.22 -1.52 3.26
CA LYS A 236 -13.46 -1.19 2.54
C LYS A 236 -13.54 -2.00 1.24
N PHE A 237 -12.43 -2.16 0.53
CA PHE A 237 -12.39 -2.98 -0.68
C PHE A 237 -12.53 -4.46 -0.35
N LEU A 238 -11.89 -4.96 0.70
CA LEU A 238 -12.00 -6.38 1.07
C LEU A 238 -13.41 -6.74 1.55
N THR A 239 -14.15 -5.84 2.18
CA THR A 239 -15.55 -6.09 2.58
C THR A 239 -16.56 -5.94 1.44
N SER A 240 -16.21 -5.18 0.40
CA SER A 240 -17.06 -4.97 -0.79
C SER A 240 -16.15 -4.84 -2.02
N PRO A 241 -15.64 -5.97 -2.54
CA PRO A 241 -14.65 -5.97 -3.60
C PRO A 241 -15.32 -5.60 -4.90
N ALA A 242 -15.16 -4.35 -5.30
CA ALA A 242 -15.59 -3.80 -6.57
C ALA A 242 -14.74 -2.57 -6.89
N LEU A 243 -14.58 -2.27 -8.18
CA LEU A 243 -14.02 -0.99 -8.59
C LEU A 243 -15.01 0.11 -8.21
N ARG A 244 -14.55 1.10 -7.43
CA ARG A 244 -15.38 2.24 -7.04
C ARG A 244 -15.28 3.34 -8.08
N THR A 245 -16.43 3.91 -8.42
CA THR A 245 -16.47 5.17 -9.16
C THR A 245 -15.84 6.27 -8.31
N PRO A 246 -14.88 7.04 -8.83
CA PRO A 246 -14.36 8.19 -8.12
C PRO A 246 -15.50 9.18 -7.87
N GLN A 247 -15.66 9.64 -6.63
CA GLN A 247 -16.52 10.79 -6.38
C GLN A 247 -15.80 12.04 -6.93
N PRO A 248 -16.51 12.94 -7.64
CA PRO A 248 -15.93 14.21 -8.04
C PRO A 248 -15.42 14.92 -6.79
N GLU A 249 -14.13 15.22 -6.77
CA GLU A 249 -13.56 16.00 -5.69
C GLU A 249 -13.85 17.47 -5.96
N GLU A 250 -14.68 18.09 -5.13
CA GLU A 250 -14.62 19.53 -4.92
C GLU A 250 -13.22 19.81 -4.37
N GLY A 251 -12.34 20.33 -5.22
CA GLY A 251 -10.96 20.62 -4.86
C GLY A 251 -10.93 21.56 -3.67
N SER A 252 -10.58 21.07 -2.48
CA SER A 252 -10.25 21.95 -1.36
C SER A 252 -8.88 22.54 -1.67
N ALA A 253 -8.83 23.87 -1.84
CA ALA A 253 -7.59 24.59 -2.05
C ALA A 253 -6.59 24.27 -0.93
N ALA A 254 -5.30 24.41 -1.21
CA ALA A 254 -4.24 24.25 -0.20
C ALA A 254 -4.48 25.10 1.06
N GLU A 255 -5.14 26.26 0.90
CA GLU A 255 -5.53 27.16 1.98
C GLU A 255 -6.53 26.50 2.94
N ASP A 256 -7.57 25.85 2.41
CA ASP A 256 -8.59 25.19 3.22
C ASP A 256 -8.06 23.95 3.93
N LEU A 257 -7.21 23.17 3.26
CA LEU A 257 -6.53 22.01 3.85
C LEU A 257 -5.47 22.39 4.88
N GLY A 258 -4.93 23.60 4.76
CA GLY A 258 -3.92 24.13 5.65
C GLY A 258 -4.46 24.88 6.87
N ARG A 259 -5.78 24.92 7.06
CA ARG A 259 -6.41 25.53 8.24
C ARG A 259 -5.94 24.80 9.51
N GLY A 260 -5.55 25.59 10.51
CA GLY A 260 -4.98 25.08 11.77
C GLY A 260 -3.51 24.64 11.70
N LEU A 261 -2.87 24.72 10.53
CA LEU A 261 -1.42 24.59 10.42
C LEU A 261 -0.72 25.94 10.61
N GLU A 262 0.46 25.90 11.23
CA GLU A 262 1.41 27.01 11.20
C GLU A 262 1.80 27.41 9.76
N GLU A 263 2.33 28.62 9.59
CA GLU A 263 2.68 29.19 8.28
C GLU A 263 3.62 28.30 7.47
N ARG A 264 4.71 27.82 8.09
CA ARG A 264 5.73 27.02 7.40
C ARG A 264 5.18 25.65 6.91
N PRO A 265 4.49 24.84 7.74
CA PRO A 265 3.82 23.62 7.26
C PRO A 265 2.76 23.88 6.19
N ARG A 266 2.00 24.98 6.28
CA ARG A 266 1.00 25.36 5.27
C ARG A 266 1.65 25.67 3.92
N ALA A 267 2.73 26.44 3.91
CA ALA A 267 3.50 26.72 2.70
C ALA A 267 4.10 25.43 2.10
N ALA A 268 4.60 24.52 2.94
CA ALA A 268 5.12 23.23 2.51
C ALA A 268 4.04 22.33 1.87
N LEU A 269 2.82 22.31 2.42
CA LEU A 269 1.67 21.63 1.84
C LEU A 269 1.36 22.17 0.43
N ALA A 270 1.23 23.49 0.27
CA ALA A 270 0.92 24.10 -1.01
C ALA A 270 2.01 23.84 -2.07
N ALA A 271 3.29 23.92 -1.68
CA ALA A 271 4.41 23.59 -2.56
C ALA A 271 4.40 22.11 -2.99
N LEU A 272 4.08 21.21 -2.06
CA LEU A 272 4.00 19.78 -2.33
C LEU A 272 2.82 19.44 -3.24
N MET A 273 1.64 20.04 -3.02
CA MET A 273 0.49 19.89 -3.91
C MET A 273 0.86 20.27 -5.35
N ARG A 274 1.45 21.45 -5.56
CA ARG A 274 1.93 21.87 -6.89
C ARG A 274 2.96 20.90 -7.49
N ARG A 275 3.93 20.43 -6.70
CA ARG A 275 4.95 19.45 -7.16
C ARG A 275 4.35 18.11 -7.58
N LEU A 276 3.21 17.72 -7.00
CA LEU A 276 2.45 16.51 -7.36
C LEU A 276 1.37 16.77 -8.41
N GLY A 277 1.23 18.01 -8.88
CA GLY A 277 0.26 18.41 -9.90
C GLY A 277 -1.16 18.54 -9.37
N TYR A 278 -1.33 18.90 -8.10
CA TYR A 278 -2.60 19.27 -7.50
C TYR A 278 -2.68 20.80 -7.32
N THR A 279 -3.88 21.33 -7.44
CA THR A 279 -4.22 22.76 -7.26
C THR A 279 -4.80 22.99 -5.88
#